data_AF-A0A1W6PPA7-F1
#
_entry.id   AF-A0A1W6PPA7-F1
#
_cell.length_a   1.000
_cell.length_b   1.000
_cell.length_c   1.000
_cell.angle_alpha   90.00
_cell.angle_beta   90.00
_cell.angle_gamma   90.00
#
_symmetry.space_group_name_H-M   'P 1'
#
loop_
_entity.id
_entity.type
_entity.pdbx_description
1 polymer ?
#
loop_
_entity_poly.entity_id
_entity_poly.type
_entity_poly.pdbx_seq_one_letter_code
_entity_poly.pdbx_strand_id
1 'polypeptide(L)'
;MNIVTPETFHISVSTVRSFVQEASVASIPTVDELKSTITRLESRYRGHDEARALFEVYEKLCERFEQDLADERDLLLNKAAAMMMIKYSIEQKG
;
A
#
# COMPACT_ATOMS: atom_id res chain seq x y z
N MET A 1 17.41 -28.72 9.45
CA MET A 1 17.05 -27.38 9.96
C MET A 1 17.80 -26.38 9.11
N ASN A 2 17.19 -25.92 8.01
CA ASN A 2 17.77 -24.92 7.12
C ASN A 2 16.85 -23.71 7.09
N ILE A 3 17.47 -22.56 7.32
CA ILE A 3 16.90 -21.27 7.67
C ILE A 3 16.29 -20.68 6.40
N VAL A 4 14.99 -20.43 6.40
CA VAL A 4 14.30 -19.68 5.34
C VAL A 4 14.76 -18.23 5.46
N THR A 5 15.60 -17.77 4.54
CA THR A 5 15.99 -16.36 4.42
C THR A 5 14.78 -15.53 3.99
N PRO A 6 14.52 -14.35 4.59
CA PRO A 6 13.47 -13.48 4.10
C PRO A 6 13.96 -12.83 2.79
N GLU A 7 13.40 -13.26 1.66
CA GLU A 7 13.59 -12.57 0.39
C GLU A 7 13.13 -11.12 0.55
N THR A 8 14.08 -10.21 0.44
CA THR A 8 13.81 -8.78 0.47
C THR A 8 13.06 -8.43 -0.81
N PHE A 9 11.77 -8.14 -0.68
CA PHE A 9 10.92 -7.75 -1.81
C PHE A 9 11.36 -6.36 -2.31
N HIS A 10 12.30 -6.35 -3.25
CA HIS A 10 12.77 -5.13 -3.91
C HIS A 10 11.72 -4.68 -4.93
N ILE A 11 10.73 -3.90 -4.48
CA ILE A 11 9.87 -3.16 -5.41
C ILE A 11 10.72 -2.05 -6.01
N SER A 12 11.05 -2.16 -7.29
CA SER A 12 11.75 -1.10 -8.02
C SER A 12 10.92 0.18 -8.02
N VAL A 13 11.57 1.33 -7.82
CA VAL A 13 10.95 2.66 -7.97
C VAL A 13 10.31 2.81 -9.36
N SER A 14 10.82 2.12 -10.39
CA SER A 14 10.22 2.10 -11.73
C SER A 14 8.86 1.41 -11.75
N THR A 15 8.67 0.37 -10.94
CA THR A 15 7.41 -0.37 -10.81
C THR A 15 6.38 0.47 -10.04
N VAL A 16 6.81 1.13 -8.96
CA VAL A 16 5.96 2.12 -8.25
C VAL A 16 5.57 3.26 -9.20
N ARG A 17 6.52 3.77 -9.97
CA ARG A 17 6.25 4.82 -10.97
C ARG A 17 5.29 4.36 -12.05
N SER A 18 5.38 3.11 -12.52
CA SER A 18 4.46 2.58 -13.53
C SER A 18 3.01 2.53 -13.03
N PHE A 19 2.79 2.11 -11.78
CA PHE A 19 1.46 2.14 -11.16
C PHE A 19 0.93 3.57 -10.96
N VAL A 20 1.82 4.52 -10.63
CA VAL A 20 1.47 5.95 -10.56
C VAL A 20 1.20 6.54 -11.96
N GLN A 21 1.86 6.04 -13.00
CA GLN A 21 1.72 6.54 -14.38
C GLN A 21 0.45 6.02 -15.07
N GLU A 22 -0.02 4.79 -14.78
CA GLU A 22 -1.33 4.33 -15.28
C GLU A 22 -2.49 5.15 -14.70
N ALA A 23 -2.31 5.75 -13.53
CA ALA A 23 -3.26 6.73 -13.00
C ALA A 23 -3.26 8.08 -13.77
N SER A 24 -2.34 8.31 -14.72
CA SER A 24 -2.17 9.59 -15.40
C SER A 24 -3.09 9.82 -16.62
N VAL A 25 -4.07 8.94 -16.86
CA VAL A 25 -5.20 9.21 -17.78
C VAL A 25 -6.50 9.52 -17.00
N ALA A 26 -6.51 9.26 -15.70
CA ALA A 26 -7.55 9.72 -14.78
C ALA A 26 -7.06 11.01 -14.09
N SER A 27 -7.99 11.87 -13.67
CA SER A 27 -7.66 13.06 -12.86
C SER A 27 -6.78 12.66 -11.67
N ILE A 28 -5.82 13.52 -11.31
CA ILE A 28 -5.06 13.36 -10.06
C ILE A 28 -6.08 13.17 -8.93
N PRO A 29 -6.05 12.06 -8.18
CA PRO A 29 -7.04 11.79 -7.15
C PRO A 29 -6.94 12.85 -6.06
N THR A 30 -8.12 13.34 -5.66
CA THR A 30 -8.29 14.31 -4.58
C THR A 30 -7.98 13.66 -3.23
N VAL A 31 -7.71 14.49 -2.21
CA VAL A 31 -7.51 14.05 -0.83
C VAL A 31 -8.68 13.20 -0.32
N ASP A 32 -9.91 13.58 -0.65
CA ASP A 32 -11.11 12.84 -0.23
C ASP A 32 -11.23 11.48 -0.92
N GLU A 33 -10.89 11.39 -2.20
CA GLU A 33 -10.85 10.11 -2.93
C GLU A 33 -9.76 9.18 -2.37
N LEU A 34 -8.62 9.72 -1.96
CA LEU A 34 -7.56 8.96 -1.30
C LEU A 34 -8.02 8.44 0.07
N LYS A 35 -8.61 9.30 0.90
CA LYS A 35 -9.17 8.92 2.22
C LYS A 35 -10.23 7.83 2.07
N SER A 36 -11.14 7.98 1.12
CA SER A 36 -12.19 7.00 0.82
C SER A 36 -11.60 5.66 0.39
N THR A 37 -10.58 5.68 -0.48
CA THR A 37 -9.89 4.47 -0.95
C THR A 37 -9.20 3.74 0.20
N ILE A 38 -8.43 4.47 1.01
CA ILE A 38 -7.73 3.91 2.18
C ILE A 38 -8.74 3.29 3.14
N THR A 39 -9.77 4.04 3.55
CA THR A 39 -10.79 3.59 4.50
C THR A 39 -11.47 2.29 4.02
N ARG A 40 -11.86 2.24 2.74
CA ARG A 40 -12.50 1.06 2.15
C ARG A 40 -11.58 -0.15 2.15
N LEU A 41 -10.32 0.02 1.77
CA LEU A 41 -9.37 -1.09 1.72
C LEU A 41 -8.92 -1.53 3.11
N GLU A 42 -8.73 -0.61 4.05
CA GLU A 42 -8.43 -0.93 5.44
C GLU A 42 -9.56 -1.75 6.06
N SER A 43 -10.81 -1.32 5.88
CA SER A 43 -11.97 -2.09 6.33
C SER A 43 -12.05 -3.48 5.70
N ARG A 44 -11.67 -3.62 4.42
CA ARG A 44 -11.68 -4.90 3.71
C ARG A 44 -10.62 -5.88 4.20
N TYR A 45 -9.42 -5.40 4.51
CA TYR A 45 -8.28 -6.28 4.81
C TYR A 45 -7.93 -6.36 6.30
N ARG A 46 -8.44 -5.46 7.13
CA ARG A 46 -8.30 -5.53 8.57
C ARG A 46 -8.98 -6.81 9.07
N GLY A 47 -8.18 -7.69 9.69
CA GLY A 47 -8.67 -8.98 10.18
C GLY A 47 -8.89 -10.04 9.11
N HIS A 48 -8.52 -9.80 7.85
CA HIS A 48 -8.56 -10.82 6.81
C HIS A 48 -7.35 -11.75 6.93
N ASP A 49 -7.58 -13.04 7.15
CA ASP A 49 -6.52 -14.02 7.49
C ASP A 49 -5.36 -14.01 6.49
N GLU A 50 -5.67 -14.04 5.20
CA GLU A 50 -4.64 -14.07 4.14
C GLU A 50 -3.84 -12.76 4.02
N ALA A 51 -4.40 -11.64 4.51
CA ALA A 51 -3.79 -10.33 4.46
C ALA A 51 -3.07 -9.95 5.75
N ARG A 52 -3.26 -10.70 6.85
CA ARG A 52 -2.81 -10.33 8.19
C ARG A 52 -1.35 -9.90 8.24
N ALA A 53 -0.44 -10.71 7.69
CA ALA A 53 0.99 -10.42 7.71
C ALA A 53 1.36 -9.15 6.91
N LEU A 54 0.70 -8.91 5.77
CA LEU A 54 0.94 -7.70 4.97
C LEU A 54 0.31 -6.46 5.63
N PHE A 55 -0.83 -6.64 6.29
CA PHE A 55 -1.51 -5.57 7.01
C PHE A 55 -0.71 -5.09 8.23
N GLU A 56 -0.08 -6.00 8.98
CA GLU A 56 0.85 -5.65 10.08
C GLU A 56 2.06 -4.85 9.57
N VAL A 57 2.56 -5.14 8.37
CA VAL A 57 3.63 -4.35 7.73
C VAL A 57 3.11 -2.99 7.29
N TYR A 58 1.89 -2.92 6.76
CA TYR A 58 1.25 -1.66 6.40
C TYR A 58 1.09 -0.72 7.60
N GLU A 59 0.67 -1.22 8.76
CA GLU A 59 0.55 -0.40 9.97
C GLU A 59 1.89 0.23 10.36
N LYS A 60 2.98 -0.53 10.32
CA LYS A 60 4.33 -0.01 10.57
C LYS A 60 4.80 0.99 9.51
N LEU A 61 4.44 0.78 8.25
CA LEU A 61 4.72 1.73 7.17
C LEU A 61 3.95 3.03 7.37
N CYS A 62 2.70 2.98 7.84
CA CYS A 62 1.92 4.17 8.16
C CYS A 62 2.59 5.02 9.24
N GLU A 63 3.07 4.41 10.33
CA GLU A 63 3.83 5.11 11.37
C GLU A 63 5.07 5.80 10.79
N ARG A 64 5.78 5.12 9.88
CA ARG A 64 6.97 5.68 9.23
C ARG A 64 6.61 6.84 8.29
N PHE A 65 5.55 6.71 7.52
CA PHE A 65 5.08 7.78 6.63
C PHE A 65 4.67 9.02 7.41
N GLU A 66 4.00 8.86 8.55
CA GLU A 66 3.61 9.98 9.42
C GLU A 66 4.82 10.71 10.03
N GLN A 67 5.95 10.02 10.20
CA GLN A 67 7.20 10.62 10.66
C GLN A 67 7.98 11.32 9.54
N ASP A 68 8.02 10.71 8.35
CA ASP A 68 8.88 11.15 7.25
C ASP A 68 8.20 12.13 6.28
N LEU A 69 6.87 12.16 6.23
CA LEU A 69 6.10 12.97 5.28
C LEU A 69 5.35 14.10 5.99
N ALA A 70 5.64 15.33 5.59
CA ALA A 70 4.99 16.53 6.13
C ALA A 70 3.72 16.93 5.37
N ASP A 71 3.57 16.51 4.11
CA ASP A 71 2.42 16.84 3.27
C ASP A 71 1.32 15.77 3.39
N GLU A 72 0.09 16.19 3.70
CA GLU A 72 -1.06 15.30 3.89
C GLU A 72 -1.37 14.49 2.63
N ARG A 73 -1.26 15.10 1.45
CA ARG A 73 -1.56 14.43 0.19
C ARG A 73 -0.50 13.38 -0.12
N ASP A 74 0.78 13.67 0.12
CA ASP A 74 1.85 12.69 -0.04
C ASP A 74 1.70 11.52 0.94
N LEU A 75 1.32 11.79 2.20
CA LEU A 75 1.00 10.76 3.18
C LEU A 75 -0.11 9.82 2.68
N LEU A 76 -1.23 10.40 2.22
CA LEU A 76 -2.38 9.64 1.74
C LEU A 76 -2.06 8.87 0.45
N LEU A 77 -1.27 9.44 -0.46
CA LEU A 77 -0.83 8.74 -1.67
C LEU A 77 0.00 7.50 -1.33
N ASN A 78 0.95 7.63 -0.38
CA ASN A 78 1.78 6.50 0.03
C ASN A 78 0.97 5.41 0.76
N LYS A 79 0.03 5.80 1.64
CA LYS A 79 -0.91 4.84 2.26
C LYS A 79 -1.77 4.12 1.22
N ALA A 80 -2.33 4.85 0.26
CA ALA A 80 -3.12 4.25 -0.82
C ALA A 80 -2.31 3.29 -1.70
N ALA A 81 -1.08 3.65 -2.05
CA ALA A 81 -0.18 2.78 -2.82
C ALA A 81 0.16 1.48 -2.08
N ALA A 82 0.44 1.57 -0.77
CA ALA A 82 0.69 0.39 0.06
C ALA A 82 -0.55 -0.53 0.11
N MET A 83 -1.75 0.04 0.28
CA MET A 83 -2.99 -0.74 0.26
C MET A 83 -3.29 -1.39 -1.09
N MET A 84 -2.95 -0.74 -2.20
CA MET A 84 -3.07 -1.34 -3.54
C MET A 84 -2.13 -2.54 -3.72
N MET A 85 -0.92 -2.48 -3.16
CA MET A 85 0.01 -3.62 -3.13
C MET A 85 -0.55 -4.80 -2.32
N ILE A 86 -1.19 -4.54 -1.18
CA ILE A 86 -1.89 -5.59 -0.41
C ILE A 86 -3.01 -6.19 -1.25
N LYS A 87 -3.88 -5.36 -1.85
CA LYS A 87 -4.98 -5.81 -2.69
C LYS A 87 -4.50 -6.74 -3.81
N TYR A 88 -3.48 -6.31 -4.55
CA TYR A 88 -2.88 -7.12 -5.62
C TYR A 88 -2.33 -8.44 -5.07
N SER A 89 -1.58 -8.41 -3.97
CA SER A 89 -0.96 -9.60 -3.39
C SER A 89 -1.99 -10.65 -2.94
N ILE A 90 -3.18 -10.21 -2.50
CA ILE A 90 -4.28 -11.11 -2.13
C ILE A 90 -5.01 -11.61 -3.38
N GLU A 91 -5.28 -10.74 -4.34
CA GLU A 91 -5.93 -11.12 -5.61
C GLU A 91 -5.10 -12.12 -6.43
N GLN A 92 -3.77 -12.15 -6.27
CA GLN A 92 -2.89 -13.15 -6.91
C GLN A 92 -2.85 -14.50 -6.19
N LYS A 93 -3.35 -14.61 -4.95
CA LYS A 93 -3.37 -15.86 -4.17
C LYS A 93 -4.66 -16.67 -4.37
N GLY A 94 -5.74 -16.02 -4.79
CA GLY A 94 -7.01 -16.65 -5.18
C GLY A 94 -7.05 -16.99 -6.67
#